data_AF-A0A3S2U2P7-F1
#
_entry.id   AF-A0A3S2U2P7-F1
#
_cell.length_a   1.000
_cell.length_b   1.000
_cell.length_c   1.000
_cell.angle_alpha   90.00
_cell.angle_beta   90.00
_cell.angle_gamma   90.00
#
_symmetry.space_group_name_H-M   'P 1'
#
loop_
_entity.id
_entity.type
_entity.pdbx_description
1 polymer ?
#
loop_
_entity_poly.entity_id
_entity_poly.type
_entity_poly.pdbx_seq_one_letter_code
_entity_poly.pdbx_strand_id
1 'polypeptide(L)'
;MKTSALAALVAIGLLGCTQGQQASPAAPAPAADTSALAQTEICATQEVRVETGCKPGQRVVFMPSRFGNEQLPVMFASMNCDLRYAVAMTNGGVTCIFIKVRAPQSEAPGGASAAAPGQPASNAAGK
;
A
#
# COMPACT_ATOMS: atom_id res chain seq x y z
N MET A 1 -46.39 -60.17 9.27
CA MET A 1 -46.65 -59.68 7.90
C MET A 1 -46.07 -58.29 7.76
N LYS A 2 -45.13 -58.13 6.81
CA LYS A 2 -44.75 -56.90 6.09
C LYS A 2 -44.17 -55.75 6.93
N THR A 3 -42.87 -55.74 7.22
CA THR A 3 -41.78 -55.12 6.42
C THR A 3 -42.16 -53.81 5.71
N SER A 4 -41.54 -52.71 6.12
CA SER A 4 -40.79 -51.83 5.22
C SER A 4 -39.87 -50.92 6.04
N ALA A 5 -38.61 -51.33 6.11
CA ALA A 5 -37.49 -50.46 6.43
C ALA A 5 -37.21 -49.58 5.22
N LEU A 6 -37.07 -48.27 5.43
CA LEU A 6 -36.44 -47.37 4.47
C LEU A 6 -35.13 -46.90 5.11
N ALA A 7 -34.09 -47.66 4.80
CA ALA A 7 -32.72 -47.21 4.88
C ALA A 7 -32.40 -46.47 3.57
N ALA A 8 -31.94 -45.23 3.68
CA ALA A 8 -31.08 -44.63 2.67
C ALA A 8 -29.97 -43.89 3.42
N LEU A 9 -28.87 -44.62 3.63
CA LEU A 9 -27.58 -44.08 4.04
C LEU A 9 -27.11 -43.06 2.99
N VAL A 10 -27.01 -41.79 3.37
CA VAL A 10 -26.20 -40.81 2.64
C VAL A 10 -24.84 -40.76 3.33
N ALA A 11 -23.92 -41.57 2.81
CA ALA A 11 -22.53 -41.60 3.24
C ALA A 11 -21.62 -41.15 2.10
N ILE A 12 -20.79 -40.14 2.43
CA ILE A 12 -19.45 -39.88 1.89
C ILE A 12 -19.38 -39.13 0.54
N GLY A 13 -18.93 -37.88 0.67
CA GLY A 13 -18.43 -37.05 -0.41
C GLY A 13 -17.66 -35.83 0.10
N LEU A 14 -16.83 -35.96 1.14
CA LEU A 14 -15.84 -34.95 1.55
C LEU A 14 -14.44 -35.47 1.22
N LEU A 15 -14.16 -35.65 -0.07
CA LEU A 15 -12.82 -35.83 -0.62
C LEU A 15 -12.59 -34.71 -1.63
N GLY A 16 -12.26 -33.54 -1.10
CA GLY A 16 -12.11 -32.30 -1.87
C GLY A 16 -11.26 -31.25 -1.18
N CYS A 17 -10.27 -31.66 -0.38
CA CYS A 17 -9.11 -30.82 -0.06
C CYS A 17 -7.86 -31.64 -0.37
N THR A 18 -7.58 -31.81 -1.67
CA THR A 18 -6.25 -32.19 -2.13
C THR A 18 -5.22 -31.26 -1.49
N GLN A 19 -4.25 -31.88 -0.81
CA GLN A 19 -3.01 -31.28 -0.35
C GLN A 19 -2.23 -30.71 -1.54
N GLY A 20 -2.65 -29.54 -2.03
CA GLY A 20 -1.88 -28.72 -2.93
C GLY A 20 -1.07 -27.74 -2.09
N GLN A 21 0.18 -28.12 -1.81
CA GLN A 21 1.30 -27.21 -1.58
C GLN A 21 0.99 -26.02 -0.65
N GLN A 22 1.08 -26.25 0.66
CA GLN A 22 1.17 -25.14 1.60
C GLN A 22 2.54 -24.48 1.38
N ALA A 23 2.57 -23.46 0.53
CA ALA A 23 3.68 -22.53 0.48
C ALA A 23 3.95 -22.12 1.93
N SER A 24 5.18 -22.32 2.39
CA SER A 24 5.64 -21.84 3.68
C SER A 24 5.08 -20.43 3.89
N PRO A 25 4.53 -20.09 5.06
CA PRO A 25 4.34 -18.69 5.36
C PRO A 25 5.73 -18.09 5.24
N ALA A 26 5.95 -17.28 4.19
CA ALA A 26 7.03 -16.33 4.20
C ALA A 26 6.91 -15.66 5.56
N ALA A 27 7.96 -15.74 6.38
CA ALA A 27 8.00 -15.03 7.64
C ALA A 27 7.44 -13.62 7.36
N PRO A 28 6.44 -13.14 8.13
CA PRO A 28 5.90 -11.81 7.88
C PRO A 28 7.10 -10.89 7.74
N ALA A 29 7.22 -10.23 6.58
CA ALA A 29 8.22 -9.20 6.39
C ALA A 29 8.13 -8.32 7.65
N PRO A 30 9.24 -8.01 8.32
CA PRO A 30 9.19 -7.29 9.59
C PRO A 30 8.29 -6.09 9.37
N ALA A 31 7.16 -6.09 10.08
CA ALA A 31 6.22 -4.98 10.04
C ALA A 31 7.06 -3.74 10.30
N ALA A 32 7.03 -2.79 9.35
CA ALA A 32 7.81 -1.58 9.41
C ALA A 32 7.74 -1.02 10.83
N ASP A 33 8.91 -0.82 11.44
CA ASP A 33 9.05 -0.43 12.83
C ASP A 33 8.12 0.76 13.11
N THR A 34 7.00 0.46 13.78
CA THR A 34 5.93 1.40 14.08
C THR A 34 6.26 2.24 15.31
N SER A 35 7.43 1.97 15.91
CA SER A 35 8.10 2.75 16.94
C SER A 35 8.61 4.06 16.31
N ALA A 36 7.99 5.21 16.43
CA ALA A 36 6.82 5.60 17.19
C ALA A 36 6.07 6.60 16.32
N LEU A 37 5.01 6.17 15.64
CA LEU A 37 4.13 7.12 14.97
C LEU A 37 3.61 8.10 16.03
N ALA A 38 4.09 9.34 16.02
CA ALA A 38 3.72 10.38 16.97
C ALA A 38 2.31 10.90 16.65
N GLN A 39 1.32 10.01 16.76
CA GLN A 39 -0.06 10.25 16.35
C GLN A 39 -0.85 11.14 17.32
N THR A 40 -0.24 11.49 18.45
CA THR A 40 -0.76 12.44 19.43
C THR A 40 -0.48 13.89 19.03
N GLU A 41 0.49 14.12 18.14
CA GLU A 41 0.83 15.46 17.63
C GLU A 41 0.24 15.66 16.23
N ILE A 42 -0.39 16.83 16.02
CA ILE A 42 -0.94 17.25 14.73
C ILE A 42 -0.14 18.44 14.23
N CYS A 43 0.41 18.32 13.03
CA CYS A 43 1.01 19.42 12.28
C CYS A 43 -0.01 19.98 11.29
N ALA A 44 -0.47 21.21 11.49
CA ALA A 44 -1.39 21.87 10.57
C ALA A 44 -0.64 22.74 9.56
N THR A 45 -1.03 22.68 8.29
CA THR A 45 -0.46 23.50 7.22
C THR A 45 -1.54 23.93 6.23
N GLN A 46 -1.34 25.10 5.62
CA GLN A 46 -2.16 25.59 4.51
C GLN A 46 -1.42 25.46 3.16
N GLU A 47 -0.16 24.99 3.20
CA GLU A 47 0.73 24.88 2.07
C GLU A 47 0.85 23.43 1.58
N VAL A 48 0.87 23.25 0.26
CA VAL A 48 1.00 21.93 -0.37
C VAL A 48 2.41 21.35 -0.19
N ARG A 49 3.42 22.23 -0.05
CA ARG A 49 4.82 21.86 0.17
C ARG A 49 5.16 22.11 1.64
N VAL A 50 5.46 21.03 2.37
CA VAL A 50 5.87 21.12 3.77
C VAL A 50 7.40 21.08 3.86
N GLU A 51 8.03 22.25 3.83
CA GLU A 51 9.50 22.34 3.84
C GLU A 51 10.09 22.20 5.24
N THR A 52 9.43 22.78 6.25
CA THR A 52 9.86 22.81 7.64
C THR A 52 8.66 22.67 8.59
N GLY A 53 8.91 22.38 9.87
CA GLY A 53 7.88 22.37 10.92
C GLY A 53 7.23 21.01 11.19
N CYS A 54 6.97 20.19 10.15
CA CYS A 54 6.46 18.83 10.37
C CYS A 54 7.59 17.79 10.50
N LYS A 55 7.44 16.86 11.45
CA LYS A 55 8.34 15.74 11.71
C LYS A 55 7.81 14.46 11.04
N PRO A 56 8.64 13.67 10.35
CA PRO A 56 8.22 12.37 9.81
C PRO A 56 7.59 11.49 10.89
N GLY A 57 6.51 10.77 10.53
CA GLY A 57 5.81 9.84 11.42
C GLY A 57 4.69 10.44 12.29
N GLN A 58 4.55 11.77 12.36
CA GLN A 58 3.42 12.42 13.05
C GLN A 58 2.21 12.60 12.12
N ARG A 59 1.04 12.99 12.66
CA ARG A 59 -0.12 13.37 11.83
C ARG A 59 0.09 14.75 11.23
N VAL A 60 -0.16 14.88 9.93
CA VAL A 60 -0.24 16.19 9.26
C VAL A 60 -1.67 16.43 8.78
N VAL A 61 -2.12 17.67 8.85
CA VAL A 61 -3.42 18.13 8.36
C VAL A 61 -3.18 19.29 7.40
N PHE A 62 -3.64 19.14 6.17
CA PHE A 62 -3.68 20.21 5.18
C PHE A 62 -5.08 20.82 5.10
N MET A 63 -5.15 22.13 5.32
CA MET A 63 -6.36 22.94 5.27
C MET A 63 -6.06 24.22 4.49
N PRO A 64 -6.37 24.30 3.19
CA PRO A 64 -6.09 25.48 2.38
C PRO A 64 -6.88 26.70 2.90
N SER A 65 -6.29 27.88 2.75
CA SER A 65 -6.90 29.15 3.16
C SER A 65 -8.19 29.51 2.40
N ARG A 66 -8.41 28.87 1.24
CA ARG A 66 -9.59 29.00 0.39
C ARG A 66 -10.02 27.63 -0.11
N PHE A 67 -11.31 27.32 0.02
CA PHE A 67 -11.94 26.18 -0.63
C PHE A 67 -12.17 26.48 -2.13
N GLY A 68 -12.19 25.45 -2.97
CA GLY A 68 -12.53 25.59 -4.40
C GLY A 68 -11.67 24.76 -5.35
N ASN A 69 -10.58 24.14 -4.87
CA ASN A 69 -9.78 23.22 -5.66
C ASN A 69 -9.64 21.87 -4.93
N GLU A 70 -10.54 20.95 -5.28
CA GLU A 70 -10.61 19.59 -4.73
C GLU A 70 -9.39 18.72 -5.10
N GLN A 71 -8.55 19.18 -6.04
CA GLN A 71 -7.31 18.49 -6.40
C GLN A 71 -6.20 18.75 -5.39
N LEU A 72 -6.23 19.87 -4.66
CA LEU A 72 -5.17 20.22 -3.71
C LEU A 72 -5.02 19.19 -2.58
N PRO A 73 -6.09 18.69 -1.92
CA PRO A 73 -5.97 17.63 -0.94
C PRO A 73 -5.31 16.36 -1.49
N VAL A 74 -5.65 15.94 -2.71
CA VAL A 74 -5.04 14.76 -3.36
C VAL A 74 -3.56 15.01 -3.66
N MET A 75 -3.21 16.20 -4.16
CA MET A 75 -1.83 16.60 -4.43
C MET A 75 -1.00 16.75 -3.15
N PHE A 76 -1.59 17.22 -2.07
CA PHE A 76 -0.92 17.23 -0.78
C PHE A 76 -0.61 15.81 -0.34
N ALA A 77 -1.58 14.90 -0.49
CA ALA A 77 -1.44 13.54 -0.02
C ALA A 77 -0.32 12.78 -0.76
N SER A 78 -0.29 12.89 -2.09
CA SER A 78 0.72 12.22 -2.91
C SER A 78 2.16 12.64 -2.60
N MET A 79 2.34 13.84 -2.06
CA MET A 79 3.66 14.44 -1.87
C MET A 79 4.18 14.40 -0.44
N ASN A 80 3.27 14.29 0.54
CA ASN A 80 3.62 14.43 1.94
C ASN A 80 3.16 13.24 2.79
N CYS A 81 2.32 12.35 2.28
CA CYS A 81 1.75 11.25 3.07
C CYS A 81 2.42 9.90 2.80
N ASP A 82 2.61 9.11 3.86
CA ASP A 82 2.88 7.68 3.71
C ASP A 82 1.58 6.96 3.30
N LEU A 83 1.46 6.66 2.01
CA LEU A 83 0.26 6.02 1.46
C LEU A 83 0.11 4.53 1.86
N ARG A 84 1.05 3.97 2.64
CA ARG A 84 0.87 2.65 3.27
C ARG A 84 -0.07 2.71 4.46
N TYR A 85 -0.33 3.90 5.01
CA TYR A 85 -1.27 4.13 6.10
C TYR A 85 -2.55 4.80 5.61
N ALA A 86 -3.56 4.81 6.48
CA ALA A 86 -4.85 5.43 6.17
C ALA A 86 -4.70 6.94 5.90
N VAL A 87 -5.44 7.40 4.89
CA VAL A 87 -5.60 8.80 4.53
C VAL A 87 -7.08 9.16 4.70
N ALA A 88 -7.36 10.23 5.44
CA ALA A 88 -8.71 10.77 5.57
C ALA A 88 -8.79 12.10 4.82
N MET A 89 -9.79 12.25 3.95
CA MET A 89 -9.91 13.39 3.03
C MET A 89 -11.37 13.87 2.98
N THR A 90 -11.53 15.17 2.78
CA THR A 90 -12.79 15.84 2.43
C THR A 90 -12.56 16.70 1.19
N ASN A 91 -13.59 17.37 0.67
CA ASN A 91 -13.46 18.26 -0.49
C ASN A 91 -12.53 19.46 -0.26
N GLY A 92 -12.11 19.75 0.98
CA GLY A 92 -11.16 20.83 1.21
C GLY A 92 -10.17 20.60 2.35
N GLY A 93 -9.78 19.35 2.57
CA GLY A 93 -8.68 19.06 3.46
C GLY A 93 -8.32 17.58 3.46
N VAL A 94 -7.12 17.29 3.95
CA VAL A 94 -6.63 15.92 4.08
C VAL A 94 -5.77 15.77 5.32
N THR A 95 -5.81 14.60 5.94
CA THR A 95 -4.90 14.21 7.01
C THR A 95 -4.35 12.80 6.81
N CYS A 96 -3.10 12.62 7.20
CA CYS A 96 -2.34 11.40 7.02
C CYS A 96 -1.09 11.37 7.92
N ILE A 97 -0.33 10.28 7.85
CA ILE A 97 1.01 10.19 8.43
C ILE A 97 2.01 10.90 7.51
N PHE A 98 2.73 11.88 8.07
CA PHE A 98 3.70 12.67 7.30
C PHE A 98 4.96 11.87 6.98
N ILE A 99 5.38 11.95 5.72
CA ILE A 99 6.72 11.54 5.27
C ILE A 99 7.47 12.75 4.74
N LYS A 100 8.75 12.81 5.07
CA LYS A 100 9.67 13.66 4.34
C LYS A 100 10.12 12.88 3.13
N VAL A 101 9.48 13.12 1.98
CA VAL A 101 10.00 12.64 0.70
C VAL A 101 11.38 13.28 0.55
N ARG A 102 12.43 12.48 0.75
CA ARG A 102 13.77 12.88 0.33
C ARG A 102 13.70 12.98 -1.19
N ALA A 103 14.35 14.00 -1.77
CA ALA A 103 14.64 13.98 -3.20
C ALA A 103 15.16 12.58 -3.56
N PRO A 104 14.76 11.99 -4.71
CA PRO A 104 15.27 10.69 -5.11
C PRO A 104 16.79 10.78 -4.99
N GLN A 105 17.36 10.05 -4.04
CA GLN A 105 18.80 9.93 -4.00
C GLN A 105 19.11 9.29 -5.34
N SER A 106 19.79 10.03 -6.23
CA SER A 106 20.39 9.42 -7.40
C SER A 106 21.10 8.19 -6.87
N GLU A 107 20.59 7.03 -7.22
CA GLU A 107 21.21 5.76 -6.90
C GLU A 107 22.60 5.85 -7.51
N ALA A 108 23.61 6.00 -6.65
CA ALA A 108 24.99 5.96 -7.10
C ALA A 108 25.18 4.62 -7.83
N PRO A 109 25.81 4.59 -9.02
CA PRO A 109 25.96 3.37 -9.78
C PRO A 109 26.88 2.42 -9.02
N GLY A 110 26.30 1.46 -8.29
CA GLY A 110 27.06 0.56 -7.45
C GLY A 110 26.17 -0.39 -6.65
N GLY A 111 25.45 -1.27 -7.32
CA GLY A 111 24.67 -2.29 -6.64
C GLY A 111 23.82 -3.15 -7.56
N ALA A 112 24.49 -3.99 -8.36
CA ALA A 112 23.96 -5.20 -9.02
C ALA A 112 22.43 -5.34 -9.14
N SER A 113 21.87 -4.77 -10.21
CA SER A 113 20.52 -5.14 -10.65
C SER A 113 20.58 -6.54 -11.26
N ALA A 114 19.91 -7.49 -10.59
CA ALA A 114 19.68 -8.82 -11.09
C ALA A 114 18.99 -8.76 -12.47
N ALA A 115 19.57 -9.49 -13.42
CA ALA A 115 19.14 -9.55 -14.80
C ALA A 115 17.64 -9.87 -14.93
N ALA A 116 16.90 -8.99 -15.60
CA ALA A 116 15.61 -9.32 -16.15
C ALA A 116 15.79 -10.23 -17.39
N PRO A 117 15.06 -11.35 -17.51
CA PRO A 117 15.19 -12.25 -18.65
C PRO A 117 14.48 -11.67 -19.87
N GLY A 118 15.24 -11.55 -20.97
CA GLY A 118 14.80 -11.80 -22.34
C GLY A 118 13.62 -10.98 -22.88
N GLN A 119 13.92 -9.96 -23.67
CA GLN A 119 13.06 -9.55 -24.78
C GLN A 119 13.84 -9.69 -26.10
N PRO A 120 13.33 -10.44 -27.09
CA PRO A 120 14.03 -10.70 -28.33
C PRO A 120 14.03 -9.45 -29.22
N ALA A 121 15.20 -9.13 -29.77
CA ALA A 121 15.36 -8.08 -30.76
C ALA A 121 14.64 -8.48 -32.06
N SER A 122 13.62 -7.71 -32.47
CA SER A 122 13.11 -7.79 -33.83
C SER A 122 14.08 -7.08 -34.77
N ASN A 123 14.82 -7.87 -35.56
CA ASN A 123 15.48 -7.36 -36.76
C ASN A 123 14.41 -6.93 -37.77
N ALA A 124 14.48 -5.68 -38.23
CA ALA A 124 13.88 -5.26 -39.48
C ALA A 124 14.92 -4.45 -40.26
N ALA A 125 15.68 -5.19 -41.06
CA ALA A 125 16.42 -4.68 -42.19
C ALA A 125 15.49 -4.55 -43.41
N GLY A 126 15.75 -3.56 -44.26
CA GLY A 126 15.19 -3.42 -45.61
C GLY A 126 14.06 -2.40 -45.68
N LYS A 127 14.10 -1.37 -46.53
CA LYS A 127 14.88 -1.07 -47.73
C LYS A 127 15.10 0.44 -47.83
#